data_AF-A0A917UQ92-F1
#
_entry.id   AF-A0A917UQ92-F1
#
_cell.length_a   1.000
_cell.length_b   1.000
_cell.length_c   1.000
_cell.angle_alpha   90.00
_cell.angle_beta   90.00
_cell.angle_gamma   90.00
#
_symmetry.space_group_name_H-M   'P 1'
#
loop_
_entity.id
_entity.type
_entity.pdbx_description
1 polymer ?
#
loop_
_entity_poly.entity_id
_entity_poly.type
_entity_poly.pdbx_seq_one_letter_code
_entity_poly.pdbx_strand_id
1 'polypeptide(L)'
;MKNNKRTQGFTLIELLIVIAIIGILAAVLIPNLLNARKAANNTAAQSYLRNAVTAAESTRANGDTSLVNTASGTACTDAKILGGSLPSSVDTTCLINQSANGTVGVVKSSNGNFYKFNGSTVVSGADAQLPSLP
;
A
#
# COMPACT_ATOMS: atom_id res chain seq x y z
N MET A 1 -37.41 -36.08 -42.05
CA MET A 1 -36.00 -35.82 -42.43
C MET A 1 -35.19 -35.68 -41.14
N LYS A 2 -34.27 -36.60 -40.85
CA LYS A 2 -33.52 -36.66 -39.57
C LYS A 2 -32.14 -36.04 -39.80
N ASN A 3 -31.92 -34.83 -39.29
CA ASN A 3 -30.62 -34.13 -39.41
C ASN A 3 -29.64 -34.71 -38.39
N ASN A 4 -28.70 -35.54 -38.84
CA ASN A 4 -27.57 -36.01 -38.03
C ASN A 4 -26.59 -34.84 -37.79
N LYS A 5 -26.75 -34.14 -36.67
CA LYS A 5 -25.76 -33.16 -36.20
C LYS A 5 -24.52 -33.94 -35.79
N ARG A 6 -23.42 -33.84 -36.56
CA ARG A 6 -22.12 -34.36 -36.14
C ARG A 6 -21.66 -33.56 -34.92
N THR A 7 -21.59 -34.20 -33.77
CA THR A 7 -20.94 -33.63 -32.59
C THR A 7 -19.44 -33.55 -32.87
N GLN A 8 -18.92 -32.34 -33.05
CA GLN A 8 -17.48 -32.08 -33.08
C GLN A 8 -16.97 -32.23 -31.64
N GLY A 9 -16.14 -33.25 -31.40
CA GLY A 9 -15.47 -33.45 -30.12
C GLY A 9 -14.15 -32.68 -30.07
N PHE A 10 -13.81 -32.14 -28.90
CA PHE A 10 -12.53 -31.51 -28.62
C PHE A 10 -11.44 -32.60 -28.55
N THR A 11 -10.35 -32.45 -29.29
CA THR A 11 -9.25 -33.43 -29.26
C THR A 11 -8.35 -33.22 -28.04
N LEU A 12 -7.78 -34.30 -27.51
CA LEU A 12 -6.84 -34.20 -26.40
C LEU A 12 -5.59 -33.39 -26.77
N ILE A 13 -5.17 -33.43 -28.04
CA ILE A 13 -4.02 -32.66 -28.53
C ILE A 13 -4.33 -31.15 -28.57
N GLU A 14 -5.56 -30.76 -28.91
CA GLU A 14 -5.99 -29.36 -28.84
C GLU A 14 -5.92 -28.83 -27.41
N LEU A 15 -6.29 -29.63 -26.39
CA LEU A 15 -6.15 -29.20 -25.01
C LEU A 15 -4.68 -29.12 -24.59
N LEU A 16 -3.85 -30.06 -25.06
CA LEU A 16 -2.44 -30.16 -24.71
C LEU A 16 -1.63 -28.95 -25.19
N ILE A 17 -1.85 -28.50 -26.43
CA ILE A 17 -1.14 -27.33 -26.96
C ILE A 17 -1.56 -26.04 -26.23
N VAL A 18 -2.83 -25.93 -25.84
CA VAL A 18 -3.35 -24.74 -25.16
C VAL A 18 -2.73 -24.59 -23.79
N ILE A 19 -2.68 -25.65 -22.99
CA ILE A 19 -2.04 -25.60 -21.68
C ILE A 19 -0.52 -25.38 -21.80
N ALA A 20 0.12 -25.87 -22.87
CA ALA A 20 1.53 -25.62 -23.12
C ALA A 20 1.82 -24.13 -23.37
N ILE A 21 1.02 -23.48 -24.22
CA ILE A 21 1.17 -22.04 -24.51
C ILE A 21 0.85 -21.21 -23.27
N ILE A 22 -0.24 -21.51 -22.55
CA ILE A 22 -0.58 -20.82 -21.28
C ILE A 22 0.55 -20.99 -20.27
N GLY A 23 1.17 -22.17 -20.18
CA GLY A 23 2.31 -22.43 -19.31
C GLY A 23 3.52 -21.54 -19.61
N ILE A 24 3.87 -21.37 -20.89
CA ILE A 24 4.98 -20.51 -21.33
C ILE A 24 4.68 -19.05 -20.98
N LEU A 25 3.47 -18.57 -21.28
CA LEU A 25 3.06 -17.20 -20.96
C LEU A 25 3.06 -16.95 -19.45
N ALA A 26 2.48 -17.86 -18.67
CA ALA A 26 2.39 -17.75 -17.22
C ALA A 26 3.79 -17.70 -16.57
N ALA A 27 4.75 -18.49 -17.06
CA ALA A 27 6.11 -18.52 -16.53
C ALA A 27 6.81 -17.14 -16.59
N VAL A 28 6.58 -16.36 -17.64
CA VAL A 28 7.16 -15.01 -17.79
C VAL A 28 6.29 -13.95 -17.10
N LEU A 29 4.96 -14.09 -17.14
CA LEU A 29 4.02 -13.09 -16.64
C LEU A 29 3.92 -13.05 -15.11
N ILE A 30 3.93 -14.21 -14.43
CA ILE A 30 3.75 -14.29 -12.98
C ILE A 30 4.81 -13.48 -12.21
N PRO A 31 6.13 -13.64 -12.42
CA PRO A 31 7.11 -12.88 -11.65
C PRO A 31 6.98 -11.36 -11.87
N ASN A 32 6.71 -10.93 -13.10
CA ASN A 32 6.51 -9.52 -13.42
C ASN A 32 5.27 -8.96 -12.71
N LEU A 33 4.15 -9.68 -12.76
CA LEU A 33 2.92 -9.29 -12.08
C LEU A 33 3.11 -9.18 -10.56
N LEU A 34 3.84 -10.10 -9.95
CA LEU A 34 4.14 -10.07 -8.51
C LEU A 34 4.97 -8.83 -8.15
N ASN A 35 5.97 -8.48 -8.95
CA ASN A 35 6.78 -7.28 -8.74
C ASN A 35 5.97 -5.99 -8.92
N ALA A 36 5.13 -5.93 -9.96
CA ALA A 36 4.23 -4.80 -10.20
C ALA A 36 3.26 -4.59 -9.02
N ARG A 37 2.68 -5.68 -8.49
CA ARG A 37 1.82 -5.62 -7.30
C ARG A 37 2.56 -5.14 -6.06
N LYS A 38 3.80 -5.59 -5.83
CA LYS A 38 4.63 -5.10 -4.72
C LYS A 38 4.91 -3.60 -4.85
N ALA A 39 5.28 -3.14 -6.03
CA ALA A 39 5.52 -1.72 -6.30
C ALA A 39 4.24 -0.88 -6.09
N ALA A 40 3.09 -1.37 -6.54
CA ALA A 40 1.80 -0.72 -6.33
C ALA A 40 1.45 -0.60 -4.84
N ASN A 41 1.60 -1.68 -4.06
CA ASN A 41 1.37 -1.65 -2.61
C ASN A 41 2.28 -0.66 -1.89
N ASN A 42 3.57 -0.63 -2.26
CA ASN A 42 4.52 0.32 -1.69
C ASN A 42 4.15 1.78 -2.01
N THR A 43 3.71 2.04 -3.23
CA THR A 43 3.25 3.37 -3.66
C THR A 43 1.97 3.77 -2.92
N ALA A 44 1.02 2.85 -2.78
CA ALA A 44 -0.22 3.06 -2.05
C ALA A 44 0.05 3.37 -0.56
N ALA A 45 0.99 2.65 0.09
CA ALA A 45 1.39 2.94 1.47
C ALA A 45 1.98 4.34 1.62
N GLN A 46 2.87 4.75 0.71
CA GLN A 46 3.43 6.11 0.71
C GLN A 46 2.34 7.18 0.50
N SER A 47 1.41 6.97 -0.43
CA SER A 47 0.29 7.88 -0.65
C SER A 47 -0.62 7.97 0.58
N TYR A 48 -0.87 6.84 1.25
CA TYR A 48 -1.64 6.82 2.50
C TYR A 48 -0.94 7.64 3.59
N LEU A 49 0.38 7.50 3.76
CA LEU A 49 1.15 8.33 4.68
C LEU A 49 1.06 9.82 4.34
N ARG A 50 1.16 10.20 3.06
CA ARG A 50 1.01 11.59 2.62
C ARG A 50 -0.35 12.15 3.02
N ASN A 51 -1.41 11.39 2.77
CA ASN A 51 -2.77 11.79 3.16
C ASN A 51 -2.91 11.93 4.68
N ALA A 52 -2.33 11.01 5.46
CA ALA A 52 -2.34 11.07 6.92
C ALA A 52 -1.59 12.31 7.44
N VAL A 53 -0.43 12.62 6.86
CA VAL A 53 0.31 13.86 7.16
C VAL A 53 -0.53 15.07 6.80
N THR A 54 -1.13 15.14 5.61
CA THR A 54 -1.98 16.27 5.20
C THR A 54 -3.17 16.47 6.15
N ALA A 55 -3.79 15.39 6.62
CA ALA A 55 -4.87 15.48 7.59
C ALA A 55 -4.39 16.01 8.95
N ALA A 56 -3.27 15.50 9.45
CA ALA A 56 -2.66 16.03 10.68
C ALA A 56 -2.26 17.50 10.54
N GLU A 57 -1.65 17.90 9.42
CA GLU A 57 -1.34 19.30 9.12
C GLU A 57 -2.59 20.19 9.15
N SER A 58 -3.72 19.69 8.64
CA SER A 58 -5.01 20.38 8.71
C SER A 58 -5.49 20.56 10.16
N THR A 59 -5.38 19.55 11.03
CA THR A 59 -5.75 19.72 12.45
C THR A 59 -4.84 20.73 13.14
N ARG A 60 -3.54 20.75 12.81
CA ARG A 60 -2.61 21.76 13.34
C ARG A 60 -2.98 23.16 12.92
N ALA A 61 -3.32 23.35 11.64
CA ALA A 61 -3.73 24.65 11.10
C ALA A 61 -5.01 25.17 11.76
N ASN A 62 -5.89 24.28 12.23
CA ASN A 62 -7.10 24.62 12.98
C ASN A 62 -6.86 24.87 14.47
N GLY A 63 -5.60 24.80 14.95
CA GLY A 63 -5.25 25.03 16.35
C GLY A 63 -5.49 23.83 17.27
N ASP A 64 -5.81 22.65 16.74
CA ASP A 64 -5.96 21.43 17.51
C ASP A 64 -4.59 20.78 17.76
N THR A 65 -4.08 20.93 18.99
CA THR A 65 -2.79 20.39 19.40
C THR A 65 -2.88 18.98 20.00
N SER A 66 -4.02 18.29 19.87
CA SER A 66 -4.21 16.98 20.49
C SER A 66 -3.34 15.87 19.88
N LEU A 67 -2.75 16.11 18.70
CA LEU A 67 -1.79 15.22 18.04
C LEU A 67 -0.33 15.54 18.39
N VAL A 68 -0.09 16.55 19.23
CA VAL A 68 1.24 17.08 19.49
C VAL A 68 2.00 16.20 20.50
N ASN A 69 3.22 15.80 20.10
CA ASN A 69 4.28 15.32 20.97
C ASN A 69 3.96 14.05 21.80
N THR A 70 3.24 13.09 21.23
CA THR A 70 3.17 11.73 21.81
C THR A 70 4.51 11.02 21.57
N ALA A 71 5.15 10.55 22.64
CA ALA A 71 6.46 9.88 22.57
C ALA A 71 6.49 8.69 21.60
N SER A 72 5.33 8.08 21.33
CA SER A 72 5.14 6.94 20.42
C SER A 72 4.48 7.31 19.09
N GLY A 73 4.08 8.58 18.88
CA GLY A 73 3.22 9.00 17.78
C GLY A 73 1.76 8.54 17.92
N THR A 74 0.89 9.13 17.11
CA THR A 74 -0.54 8.82 17.00
C THR A 74 -0.80 7.98 15.77
N ALA A 75 -1.61 6.93 15.90
CA ALA A 75 -1.92 6.04 14.78
C ALA A 75 -2.65 6.76 13.65
N CYS A 76 -2.36 6.44 12.39
CA CYS A 76 -3.05 7.04 11.24
C CYS A 76 -4.57 6.77 11.23
N THR A 77 -5.02 5.71 11.92
CA THR A 77 -6.43 5.35 12.11
C THR A 77 -7.14 6.18 13.17
N ASP A 78 -6.43 7.07 13.86
CA ASP A 78 -7.05 8.01 14.80
C ASP A 78 -8.05 8.90 14.06
N ALA A 79 -9.20 9.16 14.68
CA ALA A 79 -10.28 9.94 14.09
C ALA A 79 -9.88 11.38 13.74
N LYS A 80 -8.85 11.92 14.39
CA LYS A 80 -8.28 13.24 14.08
C LYS A 80 -7.29 13.21 12.91
N ILE A 81 -6.91 12.03 12.41
CA ILE A 81 -6.02 11.88 11.25
C ILE A 81 -6.85 11.40 10.04
N LEU A 82 -6.95 10.09 9.81
CA LEU A 82 -7.77 9.56 8.71
C LEU A 82 -8.98 8.76 9.23
N GLY A 83 -8.97 8.33 10.48
CA GLY A 83 -9.96 7.41 11.02
C GLY A 83 -9.94 6.04 10.32
N GLY A 84 -10.92 5.21 10.65
CA GLY A 84 -11.20 3.97 9.93
C GLY A 84 -10.13 2.89 10.06
N SER A 85 -10.15 1.93 9.13
CA SER A 85 -9.19 0.84 9.07
C SER A 85 -8.06 1.14 8.09
N LEU A 86 -6.89 0.58 8.36
CA LEU A 86 -5.76 0.65 7.43
C LEU A 86 -6.08 -0.12 6.13
N PRO A 87 -5.68 0.41 4.96
CA PRO A 87 -5.79 -0.33 3.71
C PRO A 87 -4.85 -1.53 3.70
N SER A 88 -5.15 -2.55 2.90
CA SER A 88 -4.32 -3.78 2.79
C SER A 88 -2.89 -3.56 2.28
N SER A 89 -2.61 -2.38 1.72
CA SER A 89 -1.26 -1.96 1.32
C SER A 89 -0.40 -1.50 2.50
N VAL A 90 -0.99 -1.26 3.67
CA VAL A 90 -0.34 -0.74 4.88
C VAL A 90 -0.41 -1.80 5.98
N ASP A 91 0.73 -2.11 6.59
CA ASP A 91 0.81 -2.92 7.80
C ASP A 91 0.32 -2.08 9.00
N THR A 92 0.07 -2.73 10.14
CA THR A 92 -0.32 -2.15 11.44
C THR A 92 0.52 -0.97 11.92
N THR A 93 1.71 -0.75 11.35
CA THR A 93 2.56 0.41 11.63
C THR A 93 2.23 1.57 10.70
N CYS A 94 1.43 2.50 11.19
CA CYS A 94 1.28 3.84 10.61
C CYS A 94 1.12 4.85 11.74
N LEU A 95 2.12 5.72 11.91
CA LEU A 95 2.21 6.64 13.04
C LEU A 95 2.52 8.04 12.52
N ILE A 96 1.88 9.04 13.11
CA ILE A 96 2.08 10.46 12.86
C ILE A 96 2.49 11.11 14.18
N ASN A 97 3.52 11.95 14.16
CA ASN A 97 3.86 12.81 15.28
C ASN A 97 3.88 14.25 14.82
N GLN A 98 3.16 15.08 15.54
CA GLN A 98 3.04 16.49 15.26
C GLN A 98 3.74 17.32 16.34
N SER A 99 4.32 18.44 15.93
CA SER A 99 4.84 19.49 16.80
C SER A 99 4.33 20.84 16.31
N ALA A 100 4.56 21.89 17.12
CA ALA A 100 4.35 23.27 16.72
C ALA A 100 5.07 23.61 15.40
N ASN A 101 6.23 22.98 15.15
CA ASN A 101 7.10 23.28 14.01
C ASN A 101 6.85 22.42 12.76
N GLY A 102 6.06 21.35 12.86
CA GLY A 102 5.92 20.42 11.73
C GLY A 102 5.27 19.08 12.09
N THR A 103 4.96 18.29 11.07
CA THR A 103 4.50 16.90 11.23
C THR A 103 5.50 15.96 10.59
N VAL A 104 5.79 14.88 11.28
CA VAL A 104 6.54 13.74 10.77
C VAL A 104 5.68 12.49 10.85
N GLY A 105 6.02 11.49 10.07
CA GLY A 105 5.26 10.24 10.09
C GLY A 105 6.06 9.07 9.57
N VAL A 106 5.55 7.88 9.85
CA VAL A 106 6.11 6.62 9.37
C VAL A 106 4.97 5.68 9.02
N VAL A 107 5.15 4.95 7.93
CA VAL A 107 4.26 3.87 7.52
C VAL A 107 5.09 2.66 7.14
N LYS A 108 4.59 1.47 7.44
CA LYS A 108 5.12 0.21 6.92
C LYS A 108 4.16 -0.32 5.87
N SER A 109 4.68 -0.58 4.67
CA SER A 109 3.94 -1.28 3.62
C SER A 109 3.68 -2.72 4.03
N SER A 110 2.60 -3.33 3.54
CA SER A 110 2.32 -4.77 3.75
C SER A 110 3.40 -5.69 3.16
N ASN A 111 4.28 -5.15 2.31
CA ASN A 111 5.48 -5.86 1.84
C ASN A 111 6.68 -5.79 2.81
N GLY A 112 6.56 -5.10 3.96
CA GLY A 112 7.61 -4.98 4.97
C GLY A 112 8.46 -3.71 4.89
N ASN A 113 8.34 -2.90 3.83
CA ASN A 113 9.15 -1.70 3.63
C ASN A 113 8.64 -0.53 4.46
N PHE A 114 9.54 0.18 5.15
CA PHE A 114 9.21 1.41 5.86
C PHE A 114 9.38 2.64 4.95
N TYR A 115 8.46 3.60 5.12
CA TYR A 115 8.52 4.92 4.51
C TYR A 115 8.28 5.97 5.59
N LYS A 116 9.06 7.05 5.56
CA LYS A 116 9.06 8.11 6.56
C LYS A 116 8.82 9.45 5.90
N PHE A 117 7.97 10.27 6.49
CA PHE A 117 7.81 11.67 6.13
C PHE A 117 8.60 12.52 7.12
N ASN A 118 9.59 13.25 6.62
CA ASN A 118 10.56 14.02 7.43
C ASN A 118 10.22 15.51 7.56
N GLY A 119 8.96 15.89 7.33
CA GLY A 119 8.53 17.28 7.28
C GLY A 119 8.56 17.90 5.88
N SER A 120 9.11 17.21 4.87
CA SER A 120 9.12 17.73 3.49
C SER A 120 8.84 16.65 2.44
N THR A 121 9.47 15.48 2.56
CA THR A 121 9.35 14.42 1.58
C THR A 121 9.16 13.06 2.25
N VAL A 122 8.58 12.13 1.48
CA VAL A 122 8.53 10.73 1.88
C VAL A 122 9.79 10.05 1.36
N VAL A 123 10.55 9.44 2.27
CA VAL A 123 11.78 8.70 2.00
C VAL A 123 11.67 7.27 2.54
N SER A 124 12.46 6.34 1.99
CA SER A 124 12.56 4.99 2.58
C SER A 124 13.18 5.05 3.98
N GLY A 125 12.63 4.26 4.91
CA GLY A 125 13.14 4.11 6.26
C GLY A 125 13.70 2.70 6.52
N ALA A 126 14.57 2.58 7.52
CA ALA A 126 15.06 1.28 8.00
C ALA A 126 14.11 0.61 9.02
N ASP A 127 13.31 1.42 9.72
CA ASP A 127 12.54 1.00 10.89
C ASP A 127 11.29 1.88 11.10
N ALA A 128 10.51 1.52 12.13
CA ALA A 128 9.31 2.24 12.57
C ALA A 128 9.60 3.52 13.38
N GLN A 129 10.87 3.89 13.58
CA GLN A 129 11.22 5.07 14.37
C GLN A 129 10.79 6.32 13.62
N LEU A 130 9.99 7.16 14.28
CA LEU A 130 9.63 8.47 13.76
C LEU A 130 10.90 9.32 13.53
N PRO A 131 10.94 10.10 12.44
CA PRO A 131 11.98 11.12 12.26
C PRO A 131 12.00 12.12 13.42
N SER A 132 13.16 12.68 13.73
CA SER A 132 13.23 13.82 14.65
C SER A 132 12.48 15.01 14.06
N LEU A 133 11.64 15.64 14.88
CA LEU A 133 10.97 16.89 14.53
C LEU A 133 12.02 18.03 14.43
N PRO A 134 11.86 18.97 13.49
CA PRO A 134 12.69 20.17 13.41
C PRO A 134 12.43 21.15 14.57
#